data_AF-A0A9P6U5N0-F1
#
_entry.id   AF-A0A9P6U5N0-F1
#
_cell.length_a   1.000
_cell.length_b   1.000
_cell.length_c   1.000
_cell.angle_alpha   90.00
_cell.angle_beta   90.00
_cell.angle_gamma   90.00
#
_symmetry.space_group_name_H-M   'P 1'
#
loop_
_entity.id
_entity.type
_entity.pdbx_description
1 polymer ?
#
loop_
_entity_poly.entity_id
_entity_poly.type
_entity_poly.pdbx_seq_one_letter_code
_entity_poly.pdbx_strand_id
1 'polypeptide(L)'
;MDASSQQQQIFEKFENYDFNNDATFQTGLKSIVGNHQQKSEKEQHEAIQNAKFFYFSRFVQNFDYNQYQAWRAQNAAAANDGSSAEGSKNQGTDGSTSQASNDNTTHSSVAVEDTSVASSSDPAYPKSFQEICELIASGKPIPGIRQIPNNLAEGTPSEAKLAPKPKPWEKKATEVEAAVAESVPATADA
;
A
#
# COMPACT_ATOMS: atom_id res chain seq x y z
N MET A 1 8.63 34.55 3.31
CA MET A 1 8.95 33.22 3.87
C MET A 1 9.03 32.29 2.68
N ASP A 2 10.25 32.04 2.22
CA ASP A 2 10.52 31.29 0.98
C ASP A 2 10.20 29.80 1.13
N ALA A 3 9.61 29.22 0.08
CA ALA A 3 9.20 27.81 0.07
C ALA A 3 10.40 26.85 0.31
N SER A 4 11.59 27.19 -0.19
CA SER A 4 12.81 26.39 0.00
C SER A 4 13.26 26.32 1.46
N SER A 5 13.12 27.43 2.20
CA SER A 5 13.50 27.47 3.63
C SER A 5 12.55 26.61 4.47
N GLN A 6 11.25 26.61 4.13
CA GLN A 6 10.29 25.72 4.78
C GLN A 6 10.61 24.25 4.49
N GLN A 7 10.97 23.89 3.26
CA GLN A 7 11.34 22.51 2.91
C GLN A 7 12.56 22.02 3.68
N GLN A 8 13.60 22.85 3.83
CA GLN A 8 14.79 22.52 4.63
C GLN A 8 14.43 22.20 6.09
N GLN A 9 13.54 23.01 6.70
CA GLN A 9 13.05 22.73 8.05
C GLN A 9 12.30 21.38 8.14
N ILE A 10 11.60 20.97 7.09
CA ILE A 10 10.92 19.66 7.06
C ILE A 10 11.95 18.53 6.98
N PHE A 11 13.00 18.68 6.17
CA PHE A 11 14.07 17.70 6.06
C PHE A 11 14.82 17.53 7.39
N GLU A 12 15.14 18.63 8.06
CA GLU A 12 15.74 18.60 9.40
C GLU A 12 14.82 17.92 10.42
N LYS A 13 13.51 18.18 10.36
CA LYS A 13 12.54 17.48 11.22
C LYS A 13 12.49 15.97 10.92
N PHE A 14 12.58 15.58 9.65
CA PHE A 14 12.61 14.18 9.26
C PHE A 14 13.85 13.47 9.82
N GLU A 15 15.03 14.10 9.76
CA GLU A 15 16.26 13.53 10.32
C GLU A 15 16.24 13.43 11.84
N ASN A 16 15.63 14.40 12.51
CA ASN A 16 15.53 14.46 13.97
C ASN A 16 14.34 13.66 14.53
N TYR A 17 13.52 13.05 13.67
CA TYR A 17 12.35 12.30 14.12
C TYR A 17 12.76 11.00 14.82
N ASP A 18 12.28 10.79 16.04
CA ASP A 18 12.55 9.56 16.79
C ASP A 18 11.64 8.41 16.36
N PHE A 19 12.01 7.78 15.24
CA PHE A 19 11.35 6.57 14.76
C PHE A 19 11.47 5.38 15.72
N ASN A 20 12.45 5.36 16.63
CA ASN A 20 12.68 4.21 17.51
C ASN A 20 11.68 4.17 18.66
N ASN A 21 11.27 5.34 19.17
CA ASN A 21 10.30 5.45 20.26
C ASN A 21 8.84 5.54 19.79
N ASP A 22 8.59 5.67 18.49
CA ASP A 22 7.23 5.68 17.93
C ASP A 22 6.64 4.26 17.83
N ALA A 23 5.75 3.93 18.78
CA ALA A 23 5.09 2.64 18.85
C ALA A 23 4.29 2.26 17.60
N THR A 24 3.67 3.24 16.93
CA THR A 24 2.83 2.98 15.75
C THR A 24 3.70 2.66 14.54
N PHE A 25 4.78 3.41 14.36
CA PHE A 25 5.78 3.14 13.34
C PHE A 25 6.45 1.78 13.56
N GLN A 26 6.91 1.49 14.78
CA GLN A 26 7.58 0.23 15.13
C GLN A 26 6.68 -0.99 14.90
N THR A 27 5.38 -0.87 15.20
CA THR A 27 4.42 -1.94 14.94
C THR A 27 4.31 -2.23 13.44
N GLY A 28 4.19 -1.20 12.60
CA GLY A 28 4.18 -1.36 11.15
C GLY A 28 5.50 -1.88 10.58
N LEU A 29 6.63 -1.42 11.14
CA LEU A 29 7.97 -1.79 10.69
C LEU A 29 8.22 -3.30 10.82
N LYS A 30 7.72 -3.94 11.89
CA LYS A 30 7.83 -5.41 12.08
C LYS A 30 7.24 -6.19 10.90
N SER A 31 6.13 -5.74 10.34
CA SER A 31 5.50 -6.38 9.18
C SER A 31 6.34 -6.20 7.91
N ILE A 32 6.94 -5.02 7.72
CA ILE A 32 7.77 -4.71 6.54
C ILE A 32 9.08 -5.52 6.59
N VAL A 33 9.73 -5.53 7.75
CA VAL A 33 10.97 -6.29 7.97
C VAL A 33 10.70 -7.79 7.87
N GLY A 34 9.58 -8.30 8.40
CA GLY A 34 9.20 -9.71 8.27
C GLY A 34 9.06 -10.16 6.81
N ASN A 35 8.43 -9.35 5.97
CA ASN A 35 8.29 -9.65 4.53
C ASN A 35 9.62 -9.57 3.76
N HIS A 36 10.60 -8.83 4.27
CA HIS A 36 11.90 -8.63 3.63
C HIS A 36 13.02 -9.47 4.26
N GLN A 37 12.73 -10.32 5.24
CA GLN A 37 13.74 -11.09 5.97
C GLN A 37 14.54 -12.06 5.09
N GLN A 38 13.95 -12.56 4.01
CA GLN A 38 14.60 -13.46 3.04
C GLN A 38 15.36 -12.73 1.93
N LYS A 39 15.30 -11.38 1.91
CA LYS A 39 15.99 -10.54 0.91
C LYS A 39 17.36 -10.10 1.41
N SER A 40 18.15 -9.52 0.51
CA SER A 40 19.47 -8.96 0.82
C SER A 40 19.39 -7.87 1.90
N GLU A 41 20.45 -7.72 2.70
CA GLU A 41 20.53 -6.67 3.74
C GLU A 41 20.30 -5.26 3.16
N LYS A 42 20.77 -5.04 1.93
CA LYS A 42 20.57 -3.79 1.19
C LYS A 42 19.08 -3.53 0.95
N GLU A 43 18.33 -4.51 0.47
CA GLU A 43 16.89 -4.38 0.25
C GLU A 43 16.09 -4.21 1.54
N GLN A 44 16.55 -4.84 2.63
CA GLN A 44 15.96 -4.64 3.96
C GLN A 44 16.16 -3.20 4.42
N HIS A 45 17.39 -2.68 4.29
CA HIS A 45 17.68 -1.30 4.64
C HIS A 45 16.88 -0.31 3.79
N GLU A 46 16.80 -0.52 2.47
CA GLU A 46 15.97 0.30 1.58
C GLU A 46 14.49 0.27 1.96
N ALA A 47 13.95 -0.91 2.32
CA ALA A 47 12.58 -1.03 2.79
C ALA A 47 12.32 -0.25 4.08
N ILE A 48 13.26 -0.28 5.03
CA ILE A 48 13.17 0.51 6.27
C ILE A 48 13.19 2.01 5.96
N GLN A 49 14.07 2.47 5.06
CA GLN A 49 14.15 3.88 4.67
C GLN A 49 12.86 4.34 3.97
N ASN A 50 12.33 3.53 3.05
CA ASN A 50 11.05 3.80 2.39
C ASN A 50 9.89 3.85 3.39
N ALA A 51 9.89 2.98 4.40
CA ALA A 51 8.90 2.98 5.46
C ALA A 51 8.96 4.27 6.31
N LYS A 52 10.16 4.71 6.69
CA LYS A 52 10.36 5.98 7.42
C LYS A 52 9.81 7.17 6.64
N PHE A 53 10.17 7.26 5.37
CA PHE A 53 9.67 8.30 4.47
C PHE A 53 8.15 8.27 4.36
N PHE A 54 7.58 7.09 4.06
CA PHE A 54 6.13 6.94 3.89
C PHE A 54 5.37 7.33 5.16
N TYR A 55 5.84 6.87 6.32
CA TYR A 55 5.22 7.18 7.59
C TYR A 55 5.26 8.68 7.89
N PHE A 56 6.43 9.30 7.77
CA PHE A 56 6.56 10.73 8.03
C PHE A 56 5.71 11.57 7.07
N SER A 57 5.73 11.24 5.78
CA SER A 57 4.92 11.92 4.75
C SER A 57 3.41 11.78 4.99
N ARG A 58 2.99 10.63 5.54
CA ARG A 58 1.58 10.30 5.74
C ARG A 58 0.99 10.81 7.05
N PHE A 59 1.78 10.91 8.12
CA PHE A 59 1.29 11.18 9.48
C PHE A 59 1.88 12.45 10.12
N VAL A 60 3.08 12.88 9.72
CA VAL A 60 3.76 14.04 10.33
C VAL A 60 3.65 15.24 9.40
N GLN A 61 4.28 15.15 8.23
CA GLN A 61 4.33 16.23 7.26
C GLN A 61 4.72 15.70 5.89
N ASN A 62 3.92 16.03 4.88
CA ASN A 62 4.22 15.64 3.50
C ASN A 62 5.46 16.38 2.98
N PHE A 63 6.35 15.65 2.33
CA PHE A 63 7.47 16.22 1.60
C PHE A 63 7.89 15.30 0.45
N ASP A 64 8.65 15.86 -0.48
CA ASP A 64 9.14 15.14 -1.65
C ASP A 64 10.48 14.46 -1.33
N TYR A 65 10.50 13.14 -1.45
CA TYR A 65 11.70 12.34 -1.22
C TYR A 65 12.85 12.69 -2.17
N ASN A 66 12.57 13.03 -3.43
CA ASN A 66 13.61 13.37 -4.39
C ASN A 66 14.31 14.68 -4.02
N GLN A 67 13.55 15.65 -3.49
CA GLN A 67 14.10 16.92 -3.02
C GLN A 67 14.96 16.74 -1.77
N TYR A 68 14.52 15.87 -0.84
CA TYR A 68 15.32 15.48 0.32
C TYR A 68 16.64 14.80 -0.09
N GLN A 69 16.61 13.89 -1.07
CA GLN A 69 17.81 13.22 -1.57
C GLN A 69 18.80 14.21 -2.21
N ALA A 70 18.31 15.17 -3.00
CA ALA A 70 19.15 16.22 -3.58
C ALA A 70 19.78 17.09 -2.49
N TRP A 71 19.00 17.48 -1.48
CA TRP A 71 19.49 18.25 -0.33
C TRP A 71 20.54 17.47 0.48
N ARG A 72 20.32 16.17 0.74
CA ARG A 72 21.30 15.29 1.39
C ARG A 72 22.61 15.21 0.61
N ALA A 73 22.55 15.08 -0.71
CA ALA A 73 23.73 15.02 -1.57
C ALA A 73 24.51 16.34 -1.54
N GLN A 74 23.82 17.48 -1.54
CA GLN A 74 24.45 18.81 -1.43
C GLN A 74 25.13 19.00 -0.07
N ASN A 75 24.47 18.60 1.03
CA ASN A 75 25.06 18.66 2.37
C ASN A 75 26.25 17.69 2.52
N ALA A 76 26.19 16.50 1.92
CA ALA A 76 27.30 15.56 1.90
C ALA A 76 28.51 16.08 1.10
N ALA A 77 28.27 16.77 -0.02
CA ALA A 77 29.32 17.41 -0.80
C ALA A 77 29.97 18.57 -0.04
N ALA A 78 29.18 19.39 0.66
CA ALA A 78 29.68 20.48 1.49
C ALA A 78 30.50 19.99 2.71
N ALA A 79 30.17 18.80 3.25
CA ALA A 79 30.93 18.19 4.34
C ALA A 79 32.27 17.55 3.87
N ASN A 80 32.42 17.25 2.58
CA ASN A 80 33.60 16.57 2.02
C ASN A 80 34.63 17.55 1.40
N ASP A 81 34.31 18.85 1.32
CA ASP A 81 35.21 19.92 0.85
C ASP A 81 36.33 20.29 1.86
N GLY A 82 36.53 19.45 2.89
CA GLY A 82 37.66 19.52 3.82
C GLY A 82 38.81 18.55 3.52
N SER A 83 38.71 17.68 2.51
CA SER A 83 39.78 16.72 2.20
C SER A 83 39.99 16.52 0.70
N SER A 84 40.87 17.35 0.14
CA SER A 84 41.46 17.20 -1.19
C SER A 84 42.22 15.87 -1.35
N ALA A 85 41.82 15.02 -2.32
CA ALA A 85 42.74 14.41 -3.31
C ALA A 85 42.00 13.47 -4.29
N GLU A 86 41.97 13.91 -5.54
CA GLU A 86 42.08 13.18 -6.82
C GLU A 86 41.75 11.68 -6.92
N GLY A 87 40.79 11.39 -7.82
CA GLY A 87 40.54 10.07 -8.39
C GLY A 87 39.95 10.18 -9.80
N SER A 88 40.61 10.93 -10.68
CA SER A 88 40.31 11.00 -12.11
C SER A 88 40.56 9.65 -12.79
N LYS A 89 39.54 9.09 -13.45
CA LYS A 89 39.71 8.13 -14.55
C LYS A 89 38.68 8.40 -15.64
N ASN A 90 39.02 9.35 -16.51
CA ASN A 90 38.65 9.29 -17.92
C ASN A 90 39.71 8.44 -18.65
N GLN A 91 39.28 7.41 -19.37
CA GLN A 91 40.05 6.82 -20.47
C GLN A 91 39.09 6.58 -21.64
N GLY A 92 39.22 7.43 -22.66
CA GLY A 92 38.86 7.10 -24.02
C GLY A 92 40.13 6.73 -24.79
N THR A 93 40.07 5.66 -25.56
CA THR A 93 40.96 5.42 -26.71
C THR A 93 40.13 4.87 -27.86
N ASP A 94 40.21 5.57 -28.98
CA ASP A 94 39.59 5.35 -30.29
C ASP A 94 40.19 4.13 -31.03
N GLY A 95 39.43 3.50 -31.93
CA GLY A 95 39.94 2.41 -32.78
C GLY A 95 38.91 1.55 -33.55
N SER A 96 38.08 2.19 -34.38
CA SER A 96 37.40 1.75 -35.62
C SER A 96 37.14 0.26 -36.00
N THR A 97 35.87 0.01 -36.39
CA THR A 97 35.39 -0.72 -37.61
C THR A 97 34.61 -2.04 -37.43
N SER A 98 33.31 -1.95 -37.80
CA SER A 98 32.34 -2.98 -38.27
C SER A 98 31.90 -4.04 -37.24
N GLN A 99 30.62 -4.40 -37.07
CA GLN A 99 29.63 -4.72 -38.09
C GLN A 99 28.24 -4.97 -37.43
N ALA A 100 27.18 -4.51 -38.10
CA ALA A 100 25.81 -5.04 -38.12
C ALA A 100 24.95 -5.18 -36.83
N SER A 101 23.89 -4.36 -36.83
CA SER A 101 22.50 -4.56 -36.40
C SER A 101 22.07 -5.92 -35.84
N ASN A 102 21.57 -5.94 -34.59
CA ASN A 102 20.80 -7.05 -34.03
C ASN A 102 19.49 -6.52 -33.41
N ASP A 103 18.40 -6.60 -34.17
CA ASP A 103 17.05 -6.59 -33.64
C ASP A 103 16.33 -7.82 -34.19
N ASN A 104 15.81 -8.64 -33.28
CA ASN A 104 14.54 -9.38 -33.35
C ASN A 104 14.62 -10.76 -32.66
N THR A 105 13.88 -10.85 -31.56
CA THR A 105 13.07 -12.00 -31.09
C THR A 105 13.68 -13.40 -31.19
N THR A 106 14.13 -13.92 -30.05
CA THR A 106 14.40 -15.35 -29.85
C THR A 106 13.27 -15.99 -29.05
N HIS A 107 12.34 -16.63 -29.76
CA HIS A 107 11.51 -17.71 -29.23
C HIS A 107 12.43 -18.91 -28.96
N SER A 108 12.76 -19.14 -27.69
CA SER A 108 13.51 -20.34 -27.29
C SER A 108 12.57 -21.54 -27.24
N SER A 109 12.76 -22.44 -28.20
CA SER A 109 12.13 -23.75 -28.27
C SER A 109 13.14 -24.76 -27.73
N VAL A 110 12.84 -25.41 -26.62
CA VAL A 110 13.47 -26.68 -26.23
C VAL A 110 12.41 -27.56 -25.58
N ALA A 111 11.94 -28.53 -26.36
CA ALA A 111 11.24 -29.71 -25.89
C ALA A 111 12.27 -30.82 -25.68
N VAL A 112 12.23 -31.52 -24.53
CA VAL A 112 11.80 -32.93 -24.33
C VAL A 112 12.18 -33.35 -22.89
N GLU A 113 11.19 -33.72 -22.04
CA GLU A 113 10.88 -35.08 -21.51
C GLU A 113 12.04 -35.72 -20.71
N ASP A 114 11.92 -36.28 -19.49
CA ASP A 114 10.89 -37.14 -18.89
C ASP A 114 11.15 -37.29 -17.35
N THR A 115 10.17 -37.88 -16.66
CA THR A 115 10.26 -38.68 -15.43
C THR A 115 9.53 -38.11 -14.19
N SER A 116 8.36 -38.72 -14.00
CA SER A 116 7.39 -38.71 -12.92
C SER A 116 7.89 -39.12 -11.52
N VAL A 117 7.35 -38.52 -10.45
CA VAL A 117 6.47 -39.15 -9.42
C VAL A 117 6.42 -38.34 -8.10
N ALA A 118 5.18 -38.01 -7.71
CA ALA A 118 4.58 -37.83 -6.38
C ALA A 118 5.30 -37.08 -5.24
N SER A 119 4.70 -35.97 -4.79
CA SER A 119 3.99 -35.90 -3.48
C SER A 119 3.30 -34.55 -3.29
N SER A 120 2.12 -34.62 -2.71
CA SER A 120 1.16 -33.59 -2.30
C SER A 120 1.69 -32.23 -1.82
N SER A 121 0.88 -31.19 -2.11
CA SER A 121 0.66 -29.91 -1.39
C SER A 121 1.34 -28.63 -1.89
N ASP A 122 0.94 -28.13 -3.07
CA ASP A 122 0.86 -26.67 -3.32
C ASP A 122 -0.12 -26.36 -4.49
N PRO A 123 -0.94 -25.29 -4.42
CA PRO A 123 -1.90 -24.98 -5.47
C PRO A 123 -1.23 -24.25 -6.65
N ALA A 124 -1.19 -24.91 -7.82
CA ALA A 124 -0.83 -24.24 -9.08
C ALA A 124 -1.98 -23.34 -9.57
N TYR A 125 -1.69 -22.05 -9.80
CA TYR A 125 -2.65 -21.04 -10.30
C TYR A 125 -1.95 -20.11 -11.31
N PRO A 126 -2.61 -19.54 -12.35
CA PRO A 126 -3.95 -19.78 -12.93
C PRO A 126 -3.91 -20.46 -14.32
N LYS A 127 -5.07 -20.93 -14.80
CA LYS A 127 -5.27 -21.33 -16.21
C LYS A 127 -4.96 -20.16 -17.16
N SER A 128 -4.28 -20.42 -18.28
CA SER A 128 -4.02 -19.38 -19.27
C SER A 128 -5.36 -18.77 -19.75
N PHE A 129 -5.38 -17.47 -20.04
CA PHE A 129 -6.55 -16.76 -20.56
C PHE A 129 -7.20 -17.48 -21.74
N GLN A 130 -6.39 -18.16 -22.55
CA GLN A 130 -6.83 -19.00 -23.66
C GLN A 130 -7.77 -20.12 -23.20
N GLU A 131 -7.45 -20.84 -22.13
CA GLU A 131 -8.32 -21.90 -21.62
C GLU A 131 -9.62 -21.34 -21.04
N ILE A 132 -9.59 -20.14 -20.44
CA ILE A 132 -10.81 -19.45 -19.99
C ILE A 132 -11.70 -19.10 -21.20
N CYS A 133 -11.11 -18.54 -22.27
CA CYS A 133 -11.82 -18.27 -23.52
C CYS A 133 -12.41 -19.54 -24.15
N GLU A 134 -11.67 -20.64 -24.13
CA GLU A 134 -12.15 -21.94 -24.64
C GLU A 134 -13.27 -22.53 -23.78
N LEU A 135 -13.21 -22.42 -22.44
CA LEU A 135 -14.29 -22.84 -21.55
C LEU A 135 -15.57 -22.03 -21.81
N ILE A 136 -15.44 -20.71 -22.03
CA ILE A 136 -16.56 -19.84 -22.40
C ILE A 136 -17.11 -20.23 -23.78
N ALA A 137 -16.25 -20.37 -24.79
CA ALA A 137 -16.64 -20.68 -26.16
C ALA A 137 -17.27 -22.07 -26.30
N SER A 138 -16.79 -23.05 -25.53
CA SER A 138 -17.33 -24.42 -25.51
C SER A 138 -18.51 -24.61 -24.56
N GLY A 139 -18.92 -23.58 -23.82
CA GLY A 139 -20.04 -23.61 -22.87
C GLY A 139 -19.79 -24.52 -21.66
N LYS A 140 -18.53 -24.85 -21.37
CA LYS A 140 -18.17 -25.70 -20.23
C LYS A 140 -18.25 -24.90 -18.93
N PRO A 141 -18.77 -25.48 -17.84
CA PRO A 141 -18.89 -24.78 -16.57
C PRO A 141 -17.50 -24.39 -16.03
N ILE A 142 -17.38 -23.16 -15.54
CA ILE A 142 -16.13 -22.66 -14.98
C ILE A 142 -15.82 -23.42 -13.68
N PRO A 143 -14.63 -24.04 -13.54
CA PRO A 143 -14.30 -24.77 -12.33
C PRO A 143 -14.28 -23.84 -11.11
N GLY A 144 -14.89 -24.27 -10.00
CA GLY A 144 -14.84 -23.57 -8.70
C GLY A 144 -16.02 -22.64 -8.39
N ILE A 145 -16.98 -22.43 -9.30
CA ILE A 145 -18.20 -21.68 -8.98
C ILE A 145 -19.24 -22.59 -8.32
N ARG A 146 -19.90 -22.08 -7.27
CA ARG A 146 -21.04 -22.75 -6.65
C ARG A 146 -22.28 -22.43 -7.48
N GLN A 147 -23.02 -23.45 -7.88
CA GLN A 147 -24.29 -23.26 -8.58
C GLN A 147 -25.31 -22.69 -7.60
N ILE A 148 -25.75 -21.46 -7.83
CA ILE A 148 -26.85 -20.85 -7.06
C ILE A 148 -28.15 -21.22 -7.77
N PRO A 149 -29.02 -22.05 -7.19
CA PRO A 149 -30.32 -22.32 -7.77
C PRO A 149 -31.13 -21.02 -7.82
N ASN A 150 -31.87 -20.81 -8.91
CA ASN A 150 -32.75 -19.64 -9.08
C ASN A 150 -34.06 -19.84 -8.30
N ASN A 151 -33.93 -20.05 -6.99
CA ASN A 151 -35.05 -20.18 -6.07
C ASN A 151 -34.96 -19.06 -5.03
N LEU A 152 -36.09 -18.41 -4.78
CA LEU A 152 -36.23 -17.58 -3.59
C LEU A 152 -36.15 -18.49 -2.37
N ALA A 153 -35.43 -18.09 -1.32
CA ALA A 153 -35.28 -18.91 -0.11
C ALA A 153 -36.65 -19.40 0.38
N GLU A 154 -36.82 -20.72 0.52
CA GLU A 154 -38.08 -21.35 0.94
C GLU A 154 -38.39 -21.14 2.44
N GLY A 155 -37.46 -20.54 3.18
CA GLY A 155 -37.67 -20.18 4.58
C GLY A 155 -38.59 -18.98 4.73
N THR A 156 -39.44 -18.99 5.75
CA THR A 156 -40.18 -17.80 6.20
C THR A 156 -39.21 -16.65 6.44
N PRO A 157 -39.49 -15.42 5.95
CA PRO A 157 -38.62 -14.29 6.14
C PRO A 157 -38.40 -14.05 7.64
N SER A 158 -37.15 -13.82 8.05
CA SER A 158 -36.87 -13.49 9.44
C SER A 158 -37.43 -12.12 9.77
N GLU A 159 -38.34 -12.06 10.75
CA GLU A 159 -38.80 -10.81 11.32
C GLU A 159 -37.73 -10.17 12.22
N ALA A 160 -37.59 -8.84 12.15
CA ALA A 160 -36.66 -8.09 12.98
C ALA A 160 -37.14 -8.04 14.43
N LYS A 161 -36.48 -8.76 15.35
CA LYS A 161 -36.83 -8.82 16.79
C LYS A 161 -36.23 -7.70 17.64
N LEU A 162 -35.34 -6.89 17.08
CA LEU A 162 -34.60 -5.86 17.82
C LEU A 162 -35.21 -4.49 17.58
N ALA A 163 -35.45 -3.75 18.65
CA ALA A 163 -35.86 -2.35 18.56
C ALA A 163 -34.74 -1.53 17.89
N PRO A 164 -35.06 -0.71 16.87
CA PRO A 164 -34.07 0.15 16.22
C PRO A 164 -33.55 1.16 17.23
N LYS A 165 -32.22 1.30 17.32
CA LYS A 165 -31.61 2.32 18.18
C LYS A 165 -31.97 3.70 17.62
N PRO A 166 -32.47 4.61 18.47
CA PRO A 166 -32.84 5.94 18.02
C PRO A 166 -31.62 6.66 17.48
N LYS A 167 -31.86 7.42 16.43
CA LYS A 167 -30.81 8.19 15.78
C LYS A 167 -30.39 9.35 16.69
N PRO A 168 -29.15 9.85 16.58
CA PRO A 168 -28.66 10.91 17.45
C PRO A 168 -29.51 12.19 17.41
N TRP A 169 -30.17 12.46 16.28
CA TRP A 169 -31.05 13.62 16.10
C TRP A 169 -32.44 13.45 16.72
N GLU A 170 -32.88 12.23 17.03
CA GLU A 170 -34.19 11.97 17.65
C GLU A 170 -34.19 12.30 19.16
N LYS A 171 -33.01 12.31 19.80
CA LYS A 171 -32.87 12.62 21.23
C LYS A 171 -33.24 14.06 21.59
N LYS A 172 -33.04 15.01 20.67
CA LYS A 172 -33.34 16.43 20.92
C LYS A 172 -34.84 16.71 20.88
N ALA A 173 -35.60 15.98 20.07
CA ALA A 173 -37.04 16.21 19.92
C ALA A 173 -37.82 15.82 21.18
N THR A 174 -37.38 14.79 21.91
CA THR A 174 -38.05 14.31 23.12
C THR A 174 -37.90 15.24 24.32
N GLU A 175 -36.83 16.06 24.37
CA GLU A 175 -36.59 17.02 25.46
C GLU A 175 -37.42 18.30 25.30
N VAL A 176 -37.69 18.73 24.06
CA VAL A 176 -38.54 19.91 23.80
C VAL A 176 -40.02 19.63 24.06
N GLU A 177 -40.48 18.38 23.90
CA GLU A 177 -41.89 18.01 24.10
C GLU A 177 -42.22 17.76 25.59
N ALA A 178 -41.25 17.30 26.39
CA ALA A 178 -41.42 17.15 27.85
C ALA A 178 -41.51 18.51 28.58
N ALA A 179 -40.77 19.52 28.12
CA ALA A 179 -40.77 20.85 28.76
C ALA A 179 -42.05 21.67 28.50
N VAL A 180 -42.82 21.35 27.47
CA VAL A 180 -44.07 22.08 27.14
C VAL A 180 -45.27 21.56 27.95
N ALA A 181 -45.24 20.31 28.42
CA ALA A 181 -46.32 19.72 29.22
C ALA A 181 -46.35 20.16 30.71
N GLU A 182 -45.27 20.78 31.23
CA GLU A 182 -45.16 21.19 32.64
C GLU A 182 -45.54 22.66 32.91
N SER A 183 -46.04 23.40 31.90
CA SER A 183 -46.40 24.83 32.05
C SER A 183 -47.85 25.16 31.73
N VAL A 184 -48.80 24.34 32.23
CA VAL A 184 -50.22 24.75 32.30
C VAL A 184 -50.55 25.14 33.75
N PRO A 185 -50.65 26.44 34.09
CA PRO A 185 -51.06 26.85 35.43
C PRO A 185 -52.54 26.56 35.66
N ALA A 186 -52.81 25.80 36.72
CA ALA A 186 -54.13 25.62 37.29
C ALA A 186 -54.76 26.99 37.61
N THR A 187 -55.84 27.33 36.92
CA THR A 187 -56.72 28.43 37.34
C THR A 187 -58.02 27.79 37.83
N ALA A 188 -58.17 27.78 39.16
CA ALA A 188 -59.42 27.54 39.85
C ALA A 188 -60.16 28.86 40.01
N ASP A 189 -61.46 28.89 39.74
CA ASP A 189 -62.45 29.83 40.28
C ASP A 189 -63.83 29.18 40.02
N ALA A 190 -64.47 28.63 41.05
CA ALA A 190 -65.44 29.27 41.97
C ALA A 190 -66.88 29.25 41.42
#